data_AF-A0A0D6M2F5-F1
#
_entry.id   AF-A0A0D6M2F5-F1
#
_cell.length_a   1.000
_cell.length_b   1.000
_cell.length_c   1.000
_cell.angle_alpha   90.00
_cell.angle_beta   90.00
_cell.angle_gamma   90.00
#
_symmetry.space_group_name_H-M   'P 1'
#
loop_
_entity.id
_entity.type
_entity.pdbx_description
1 polymer ?
#
loop_
_entity_poly.entity_id
_entity_poly.type
_entity_poly.pdbx_seq_one_letter_code
_entity_poly.pdbx_strand_id
1 'polypeptide(L)'
;MNDNRLMSLVLLRRLIQNQWDEFKEGLGDNLEVFLDQTVASIADEDTGKQKWLGVIGLLNHCMSSKKAEDLICVASILESVPNVFGCDYDQYMNDVKNTFALLFKDHSSEIRSDAFRSFVTYVIENDDDDRLIKELSPLMSHVVELCRYTCMSEDGGDDAPLQCLAELESVAPKLVNPYMRDFLEMCVTCVLNTEKDEAFRHSATEVLATICECSTAVLKKRHSQSIEFI
;
A
#
# COMPACT_ATOMS: atom_id res chain seq x y z
N MET A 1 34.00 -20.72 11.44
CA MET A 1 33.57 -19.34 11.13
C MET A 1 32.14 -19.25 10.59
N ASN A 2 31.54 -20.35 10.10
CA ASN A 2 30.15 -20.40 9.61
C ASN A 2 29.08 -20.62 10.71
N ASP A 3 29.39 -21.35 11.78
CA ASP A 3 28.39 -21.72 12.78
C ASP A 3 27.91 -20.55 13.65
N ASN A 4 28.79 -19.59 13.94
CA ASN A 4 28.42 -18.40 14.73
C ASN A 4 27.46 -17.48 13.95
N ARG A 5 27.60 -17.38 12.62
CA ARG A 5 26.70 -16.59 11.77
C ARG A 5 25.33 -17.25 11.65
N LEU A 6 25.31 -18.58 11.51
CA LEU A 6 24.07 -19.35 11.51
C LEU A 6 23.34 -19.22 12.85
N MET A 7 24.08 -19.29 13.97
CA MET A 7 23.52 -19.15 15.30
C MET A 7 22.98 -17.73 15.55
N SER A 8 23.69 -16.69 15.13
CA SER A 8 23.20 -15.31 15.23
C SER A 8 21.96 -15.08 14.37
N LEU A 9 21.87 -15.66 13.17
CA LEU A 9 20.67 -15.56 12.33
C LEU A 9 19.49 -16.34 12.92
N VAL A 10 19.74 -17.50 13.54
CA VAL A 10 18.71 -18.27 14.25
C VAL A 10 18.21 -17.52 15.49
N LEU A 11 19.10 -16.83 16.21
CA LEU A 11 18.73 -16.01 17.36
C LEU A 11 17.98 -14.73 16.94
N LEU A 12 18.45 -14.06 15.88
CA LEU A 12 17.77 -12.87 15.33
C LEU A 12 16.38 -13.23 14.79
N ARG A 13 16.27 -14.34 14.07
CA ARG A 13 14.99 -14.90 13.64
C ARG A 13 14.08 -15.22 14.83
N ARG A 14 14.59 -15.82 15.90
CA ARG A 14 13.81 -16.12 17.11
C ARG A 14 13.41 -14.87 17.90
N LEU A 15 14.26 -13.84 17.91
CA LEU A 15 13.99 -12.55 18.56
C LEU A 15 12.85 -11.82 17.82
N ILE A 16 12.98 -11.71 16.50
CA ILE A 16 11.94 -11.14 15.62
C ILE A 16 10.64 -11.96 15.69
N GLN A 17 10.72 -13.30 15.74
CA GLN A 17 9.56 -14.19 15.76
C GLN A 17 8.76 -14.20 17.07
N ASN A 18 9.43 -14.03 18.22
CA ASN A 18 8.79 -14.22 19.52
C ASN A 18 8.64 -12.92 20.33
N GLN A 19 9.40 -11.88 19.97
CA GLN A 19 9.49 -10.63 20.70
C GLN A 19 9.49 -9.45 19.73
N TRP A 20 8.60 -9.49 18.72
CA TRP A 20 8.47 -8.41 17.74
C TRP A 20 8.14 -7.07 18.42
N ASP A 21 7.20 -7.06 19.37
CA ASP A 21 6.82 -5.84 20.07
C ASP A 21 7.98 -5.26 20.90
N GLU A 22 8.75 -6.10 21.58
CA GLU A 22 9.97 -5.71 22.31
C GLU A 22 11.12 -5.31 21.36
N PHE A 23 11.24 -5.95 20.18
CA PHE A 23 12.23 -5.61 19.16
C PHE A 23 11.90 -4.28 18.48
N LYS A 24 10.61 -4.02 18.23
CA LYS A 24 10.08 -2.78 17.68
C LYS A 24 10.16 -1.63 18.70
N GLU A 25 9.79 -1.85 19.96
CA GLU A 25 10.03 -0.89 21.05
C GLU A 25 11.53 -0.64 21.26
N GLY A 26 12.36 -1.68 21.16
CA GLY A 26 13.81 -1.58 21.28
C GLY A 26 14.47 -0.88 20.10
N LEU A 27 13.85 -0.89 18.92
CA LEU A 27 14.24 -0.06 17.79
C LEU A 27 13.94 1.41 18.08
N GLY A 28 12.76 1.75 18.62
CA GLY A 28 12.40 3.12 19.00
C GLY A 28 12.69 4.12 17.87
N ASP A 29 13.45 5.17 18.16
CA ASP A 29 13.91 6.19 17.20
C ASP A 29 14.88 5.64 16.12
N ASN A 30 15.39 4.41 16.27
CA ASN A 30 16.29 3.76 15.32
C ASN A 30 15.56 3.03 14.19
N LEU A 31 14.23 3.08 14.12
CA LEU A 31 13.49 2.56 12.96
C LEU A 31 13.93 3.28 11.68
N GLU A 32 14.08 4.61 11.72
CA GLU A 32 14.65 5.38 10.61
C GLU A 32 16.06 4.91 10.27
N VAL A 33 16.92 4.66 11.26
CA VAL A 33 18.28 4.15 11.04
C VAL A 33 18.27 2.73 10.43
N PHE A 34 17.33 1.89 10.82
CA PHE A 34 17.15 0.55 10.23
C PHE A 34 16.66 0.64 8.78
N LEU A 35 15.72 1.54 8.50
CA LEU A 35 15.23 1.82 7.15
C LEU A 35 16.34 2.43 6.28
N ASP A 36 17.10 3.39 6.79
CA ASP A 36 18.29 3.97 6.13
C ASP A 36 19.36 2.93 5.86
N GLN A 37 19.60 1.99 6.79
CA GLN A 37 20.50 0.86 6.55
C GLN A 37 19.95 -0.10 5.50
N THR A 38 18.62 -0.25 5.40
CA THR A 38 17.95 -1.02 4.34
C THR A 38 18.16 -0.35 2.98
N VAL A 39 18.02 0.97 2.92
CA VAL A 39 18.29 1.80 1.72
C VAL A 39 19.77 1.74 1.34
N ALA A 40 20.68 1.85 2.31
CA ALA A 40 22.13 1.83 2.07
C ALA A 40 22.66 0.44 1.66
N SER A 41 21.88 -0.63 1.86
CA SER A 41 22.26 -2.00 1.49
C SER A 41 21.52 -2.54 0.25
N ILE A 42 20.88 -1.64 -0.51
CA ILE A 42 20.20 -1.97 -1.77
C ILE A 42 21.17 -2.65 -2.76
N ALA A 43 20.56 -3.58 -3.51
CA ALA A 43 21.04 -4.37 -4.63
C ALA A 43 22.51 -4.20 -5.04
N ASP A 44 23.18 -5.33 -5.22
CA ASP A 44 24.49 -5.37 -5.86
C ASP A 44 24.48 -4.65 -7.21
N GLU A 45 25.23 -3.54 -7.36
CA GLU A 45 25.23 -2.71 -8.57
C GLU A 45 25.60 -3.51 -9.84
N ASP A 46 26.38 -4.58 -9.71
CA ASP A 46 26.79 -5.41 -10.85
C ASP A 46 25.75 -6.48 -11.22
N THR A 47 24.96 -6.96 -10.26
CA THR A 47 24.05 -8.12 -10.46
C THR A 47 22.57 -7.83 -10.21
N GLY A 48 22.21 -6.69 -9.64
CA GLY A 48 20.85 -6.34 -9.23
C GLY A 48 20.30 -7.18 -8.08
N LYS A 49 21.11 -8.03 -7.45
CA LYS A 49 20.67 -8.96 -6.40
C LYS A 49 20.63 -8.31 -5.03
N GLN A 50 19.59 -8.63 -4.25
CA GLN A 50 19.52 -8.19 -2.86
C GLN A 50 20.68 -8.78 -2.03
N LYS A 51 21.54 -7.91 -1.50
CA LYS A 51 22.70 -8.26 -0.65
C LYS A 51 22.27 -8.61 0.77
N TRP A 52 21.20 -8.01 1.27
CA TRP A 52 20.73 -8.25 2.62
C TRP A 52 19.78 -9.46 2.71
N LEU A 53 20.35 -10.66 2.82
CA LEU A 53 19.54 -11.88 3.00
C LEU A 53 18.68 -11.87 4.29
N GLY A 54 19.05 -11.05 5.27
CA GLY A 54 18.28 -10.85 6.50
C GLY A 54 16.93 -10.16 6.26
N VAL A 55 16.87 -9.12 5.43
CA VAL A 55 15.60 -8.44 5.10
C VAL A 55 14.69 -9.38 4.32
N ILE A 56 15.23 -10.16 3.39
CA ILE A 56 14.46 -11.19 2.66
C ILE A 56 13.93 -12.27 3.63
N GLY A 57 14.74 -12.70 4.60
CA GLY A 57 14.32 -13.63 5.65
C GLY A 57 13.18 -13.07 6.51
N LEU A 58 13.24 -11.79 6.87
CA LEU A 58 12.19 -11.06 7.60
C LEU A 58 10.91 -10.99 6.76
N LEU A 59 10.99 -10.49 5.53
CA LEU A 59 9.85 -10.37 4.62
C LEU A 59 9.15 -11.71 4.43
N ASN A 60 9.90 -12.77 4.14
CA ASN A 60 9.34 -14.13 4.02
C ASN A 60 8.64 -14.59 5.31
N HIS A 61 9.22 -14.28 6.48
CA HIS A 61 8.60 -14.64 7.75
C HIS A 61 7.28 -13.89 7.95
N CYS A 62 7.28 -12.56 7.76
CA CYS A 62 6.10 -11.73 7.92
C CYS A 62 5.00 -12.07 6.91
N MET A 63 5.33 -12.23 5.63
CA MET A 63 4.37 -12.63 4.58
C MET A 63 3.80 -14.04 4.81
N SER A 64 4.53 -14.92 5.51
CA SER A 64 4.01 -16.24 5.92
C SER A 64 3.07 -16.18 7.13
N SER A 65 3.04 -15.04 7.84
CA SER A 65 2.14 -14.81 8.96
C SER A 65 0.73 -14.48 8.48
N LYS A 66 -0.24 -14.65 9.37
CA LYS A 66 -1.64 -14.22 9.15
C LYS A 66 -2.02 -13.03 10.03
N LYS A 67 -1.06 -12.50 10.80
CA LYS A 67 -1.26 -11.39 11.71
C LYS A 67 -1.06 -10.07 10.96
N ALA A 68 -1.99 -9.13 11.15
CA ALA A 68 -1.94 -7.85 10.45
C ALA A 68 -0.70 -7.03 10.85
N GLU A 69 -0.23 -7.18 12.09
CA GLU A 69 0.96 -6.50 12.63
C GLU A 69 2.26 -6.94 11.94
N ASP A 70 2.31 -8.20 11.50
CA ASP A 70 3.46 -8.72 10.73
C ASP A 70 3.35 -8.26 9.27
N LEU A 71 2.15 -8.29 8.70
CA LEU A 71 1.92 -7.91 7.31
C LEU A 71 2.11 -6.40 7.08
N ILE A 72 1.74 -5.55 8.04
CA ILE A 72 1.93 -4.10 7.92
C ILE A 72 3.41 -3.72 7.93
N CYS A 73 4.27 -4.52 8.59
CA CYS A 73 5.72 -4.37 8.52
C CYS A 73 6.23 -4.60 7.08
N VAL A 74 5.68 -5.60 6.38
CA VAL A 74 5.99 -5.83 4.95
C VAL A 74 5.60 -4.61 4.13
N ALA A 75 4.38 -4.10 4.30
CA ALA A 75 3.90 -2.91 3.58
C ALA A 75 4.81 -1.69 3.84
N SER A 76 5.20 -1.45 5.10
CA SER A 76 6.08 -0.33 5.48
C SER A 76 7.48 -0.43 4.85
N ILE A 77 8.04 -1.64 4.75
CA ILE A 77 9.32 -1.88 4.08
C ILE A 77 9.20 -1.63 2.57
N LEU A 78 8.11 -2.07 1.95
CA LEU A 78 7.86 -1.86 0.51
C LEU A 78 7.64 -0.39 0.17
N GLU A 79 6.98 0.35 1.06
CA GLU A 79 6.84 1.80 0.95
C GLU A 79 8.19 2.51 1.00
N SER A 80 9.05 2.12 1.96
CA SER A 80 10.36 2.75 2.16
C SER A 80 11.38 2.34 1.10
N VAL A 81 11.31 1.09 0.64
CA VAL A 81 12.25 0.48 -0.32
C VAL A 81 11.47 -0.37 -1.32
N PRO A 82 10.84 0.24 -2.34
CA PRO A 82 10.04 -0.50 -3.33
C PRO A 82 10.82 -1.61 -4.03
N ASN A 83 12.11 -1.39 -4.27
CA ASN A 83 13.00 -2.35 -4.94
C ASN A 83 13.70 -3.34 -3.98
N VAL A 84 13.14 -3.61 -2.80
CA VAL A 84 13.76 -4.45 -1.75
C VAL A 84 14.10 -5.87 -2.21
N PHE A 85 13.38 -6.43 -3.18
CA PHE A 85 13.63 -7.78 -3.69
C PHE A 85 14.72 -7.84 -4.78
N GLY A 86 15.13 -6.69 -5.32
CA GLY A 86 16.07 -6.62 -6.44
C GLY A 86 15.58 -7.43 -7.65
N CYS A 87 16.50 -8.08 -8.37
CA CYS A 87 16.18 -8.85 -9.57
C CYS A 87 15.35 -10.12 -9.34
N ASP A 88 15.16 -10.56 -8.09
CA ASP A 88 14.36 -11.75 -7.74
C ASP A 88 12.88 -11.40 -7.47
N TYR A 89 12.47 -10.15 -7.73
CA TYR A 89 11.13 -9.62 -7.44
C TYR A 89 9.97 -10.49 -7.94
N ASP A 90 10.06 -11.04 -9.14
CA ASP A 90 9.02 -11.90 -9.75
C ASP A 90 8.61 -13.07 -8.84
N GLN A 91 9.52 -13.57 -8.00
CA GLN A 91 9.25 -14.69 -7.10
C GLN A 91 8.34 -14.31 -5.93
N TYR A 92 8.35 -13.03 -5.54
CA TYR A 92 7.65 -12.51 -4.36
C TYR A 92 6.34 -11.78 -4.70
N MET A 93 6.11 -11.47 -5.97
CA MET A 93 4.93 -10.73 -6.45
C MET A 93 3.60 -11.26 -5.88
N ASN A 94 3.41 -12.58 -5.89
CA ASN A 94 2.18 -13.19 -5.38
C ASN A 94 2.02 -13.02 -3.86
N ASP A 95 3.12 -13.10 -3.10
CA ASP A 95 3.09 -12.94 -1.65
C ASP A 95 2.85 -11.47 -1.26
N VAL A 96 3.43 -10.52 -2.00
CA VAL A 96 3.15 -9.08 -1.86
C VAL A 96 1.67 -8.79 -2.14
N LYS A 97 1.13 -9.32 -3.23
CA LYS A 97 -0.29 -9.19 -3.57
C LYS A 97 -1.20 -9.76 -2.48
N ASN A 98 -0.89 -10.95 -1.97
CA ASN A 98 -1.66 -11.59 -0.89
C ASN A 98 -1.57 -10.78 0.42
N THR A 99 -0.41 -10.17 0.70
CA THR A 99 -0.20 -9.30 1.85
C THR A 99 -1.15 -8.11 1.82
N PHE A 100 -1.17 -7.34 0.74
CA PHE A 100 -2.10 -6.21 0.59
C PHE A 100 -3.57 -6.66 0.59
N ALA A 101 -3.89 -7.79 -0.05
CA ALA A 101 -5.25 -8.34 -0.06
C ALA A 101 -5.79 -8.66 1.35
N LEU A 102 -4.91 -9.11 2.26
CA LEU A 102 -5.26 -9.36 3.65
C LEU A 102 -5.37 -8.06 4.44
N LEU A 103 -4.41 -7.15 4.28
CA LEU A 103 -4.40 -5.86 4.98
C LEU A 103 -5.61 -4.99 4.65
N PHE A 104 -6.03 -4.93 3.38
CA PHE A 104 -7.22 -4.17 2.98
C PHE A 104 -8.54 -4.70 3.58
N LYS A 105 -8.53 -5.94 4.09
CA LYS A 105 -9.68 -6.57 4.74
C LYS A 105 -9.53 -6.64 6.25
N ASP A 106 -8.49 -6.03 6.81
CA ASP A 106 -8.30 -6.00 8.25
C ASP A 106 -9.48 -5.30 8.95
N HIS A 107 -9.72 -5.61 10.21
CA HIS A 107 -10.79 -4.99 10.98
C HIS A 107 -10.48 -3.54 11.38
N SER A 108 -9.21 -3.19 11.59
CA SER A 108 -8.78 -1.85 11.93
C SER A 108 -8.78 -0.92 10.70
N SER A 109 -9.46 0.22 10.80
CA SER A 109 -9.42 1.26 9.76
C SER A 109 -8.02 1.87 9.61
N GLU A 110 -7.27 1.98 10.70
CA GLU A 110 -5.89 2.49 10.70
C GLU A 110 -4.97 1.58 9.88
N ILE A 111 -5.03 0.25 10.11
CA ILE A 111 -4.23 -0.72 9.34
C ILE A 111 -4.61 -0.71 7.86
N ARG A 112 -5.91 -0.61 7.54
CA ARG A 112 -6.37 -0.48 6.15
C ARG A 112 -5.81 0.79 5.50
N SER A 113 -5.88 1.92 6.21
CA SER A 113 -5.40 3.23 5.74
C SER A 113 -3.88 3.21 5.48
N ASP A 114 -3.10 2.75 6.45
CA ASP A 114 -1.64 2.61 6.31
C ASP A 114 -1.25 1.66 5.18
N ALA A 115 -1.90 0.50 5.09
CA ALA A 115 -1.64 -0.43 4.01
C ALA A 115 -1.95 0.17 2.64
N PHE A 116 -2.98 1.00 2.52
CA PHE A 116 -3.31 1.65 1.26
C PHE A 116 -2.31 2.73 0.89
N ARG A 117 -1.84 3.51 1.87
CA ARG A 117 -0.75 4.48 1.67
C ARG A 117 0.54 3.81 1.19
N SER A 118 0.94 2.71 1.83
CA SER A 118 2.09 1.92 1.40
C SER A 118 1.89 1.32 0.01
N PHE A 119 0.68 0.83 -0.30
CA PHE A 119 0.34 0.32 -1.63
C PHE A 119 0.45 1.39 -2.71
N VAL A 120 -0.10 2.58 -2.48
CA VAL A 120 -0.06 3.69 -3.45
C VAL A 120 1.39 4.11 -3.71
N THR A 121 2.18 4.30 -2.65
CA THR A 121 3.62 4.61 -2.78
C THR A 121 4.34 3.53 -3.60
N TYR A 122 4.12 2.27 -3.25
CA TYR A 122 4.74 1.14 -3.94
C TYR A 122 4.39 1.07 -5.42
N VAL A 123 3.12 1.35 -5.77
CA VAL A 123 2.64 1.36 -7.15
C VAL A 123 3.18 2.57 -7.92
N ILE A 124 3.21 3.75 -7.31
CA ILE A 124 3.71 4.98 -7.93
C ILE A 124 5.19 4.84 -8.27
N GLU A 125 5.99 4.29 -7.35
CA GLU A 125 7.43 4.08 -7.55
C GLU A 125 7.78 3.01 -8.60
N ASN A 126 6.78 2.26 -9.09
CA ASN A 126 6.94 1.23 -10.11
C ASN A 126 5.84 1.31 -11.19
N ASP A 127 5.37 2.52 -11.51
CA ASP A 127 4.23 2.73 -12.41
C ASP A 127 4.51 2.33 -13.86
N ASP A 128 5.79 2.29 -14.24
CA ASP A 128 6.32 1.86 -15.52
C ASP A 128 6.38 0.33 -15.68
N ASP A 129 6.31 -0.44 -14.58
CA ASP A 129 6.19 -1.90 -14.63
C ASP A 129 4.74 -2.34 -14.87
N ASP A 130 4.39 -2.48 -16.15
CA ASP A 130 3.07 -2.99 -16.57
C ASP A 130 2.74 -4.39 -16.02
N ARG A 131 3.73 -5.21 -15.65
CA ARG A 131 3.49 -6.53 -15.05
C ARG A 131 3.00 -6.38 -13.61
N LEU A 132 3.66 -5.52 -12.82
CA LEU A 132 3.25 -5.18 -11.46
C LEU A 132 1.84 -4.61 -11.45
N ILE A 133 1.56 -3.63 -12.31
CA ILE A 133 0.24 -3.01 -12.43
C ILE A 133 -0.83 -4.06 -12.75
N LYS A 134 -0.55 -4.96 -13.68
CA LYS A 134 -1.48 -6.03 -14.05
C LYS A 134 -1.72 -7.00 -12.90
N GLU A 135 -0.68 -7.38 -12.16
CA GLU A 135 -0.80 -8.31 -11.04
C GLU A 135 -1.55 -7.72 -9.84
N LEU A 136 -1.34 -6.44 -9.56
CA LEU A 136 -1.98 -5.74 -8.44
C LEU A 136 -3.37 -5.18 -8.77
N SER A 137 -3.71 -4.99 -10.05
CA SER A 137 -5.02 -4.48 -10.49
C SER A 137 -6.24 -5.14 -9.85
N PRO A 138 -6.29 -6.48 -9.62
CA PRO A 138 -7.41 -7.11 -8.94
C PRO A 138 -7.64 -6.63 -7.50
N LEU A 139 -6.65 -6.04 -6.83
CA LEU A 139 -6.80 -5.48 -5.48
C LEU A 139 -7.61 -4.19 -5.46
N MET A 140 -7.79 -3.53 -6.60
CA MET A 140 -8.57 -2.30 -6.69
C MET A 140 -10.03 -2.48 -6.28
N SER A 141 -10.60 -3.69 -6.38
CA SER A 141 -11.94 -3.94 -5.82
C SER A 141 -11.97 -3.76 -4.29
N HIS A 142 -10.89 -4.13 -3.59
CA HIS A 142 -10.77 -3.93 -2.14
C HIS A 142 -10.53 -2.45 -1.81
N VAL A 143 -9.77 -1.74 -2.65
CA VAL A 143 -9.58 -0.28 -2.52
C VAL A 143 -10.90 0.47 -2.64
N VAL A 144 -11.79 0.07 -3.55
CA VAL A 144 -13.14 0.64 -3.66
C VAL A 144 -13.92 0.44 -2.37
N GLU A 145 -13.91 -0.77 -1.81
CA GLU A 145 -14.61 -1.07 -0.54
C GLU A 145 -14.04 -0.25 0.62
N LEU A 146 -12.71 -0.13 0.70
CA LEU A 146 -11.98 0.65 1.70
C LEU A 146 -12.37 2.13 1.62
N CYS A 147 -12.24 2.76 0.45
CA CYS A 147 -12.55 4.18 0.29
C CYS A 147 -14.04 4.47 0.51
N ARG A 148 -14.92 3.55 0.10
CA ARG A 148 -16.36 3.66 0.37
C ARG A 148 -16.65 3.65 1.86
N TYR A 149 -15.99 2.77 2.62
CA TYR A 149 -16.09 2.73 4.07
C TYR A 149 -15.64 4.06 4.69
N THR A 150 -14.49 4.60 4.26
CA THR A 150 -13.99 5.93 4.67
C THR A 150 -15.00 7.04 4.43
N CYS A 151 -15.63 7.07 3.24
CA CYS A 151 -16.65 8.06 2.89
C CYS A 151 -17.95 7.94 3.69
N MET A 152 -18.43 6.72 3.93
CA MET A 152 -19.82 6.46 4.34
C MET A 152 -19.99 6.06 5.80
N SER A 153 -18.96 5.54 6.47
CA SER A 153 -19.04 5.11 7.87
C SER A 153 -18.66 6.24 8.83
N GLU A 154 -19.30 6.29 10.00
CA GLU A 154 -18.94 7.21 11.08
C GLU A 154 -17.57 6.85 11.67
N ASP A 155 -17.28 5.55 11.82
CA ASP A 155 -15.97 5.01 12.24
C ASP A 155 -14.98 4.87 11.07
N GLY A 156 -15.10 5.74 10.05
CA GLY A 156 -14.35 5.66 8.79
C GLY A 156 -12.84 5.85 8.90
N GLY A 157 -12.30 6.12 10.10
CA GLY A 157 -10.90 6.46 10.32
C GLY A 157 -10.62 7.92 10.01
N ASP A 158 -9.55 8.17 9.26
CA ASP A 158 -9.15 9.47 8.71
C ASP A 158 -9.48 9.58 7.22
N ASP A 159 -9.23 10.74 6.61
CA ASP A 159 -9.45 10.99 5.19
C ASP A 159 -8.24 10.61 4.32
N ALA A 160 -7.17 10.08 4.91
CA ALA A 160 -5.94 9.68 4.22
C ALA A 160 -6.17 8.71 3.05
N PRO A 161 -7.12 7.74 3.09
CA PRO A 161 -7.40 6.91 1.94
C PRO A 161 -7.90 7.69 0.72
N LEU A 162 -8.64 8.77 0.92
CA LEU A 162 -9.11 9.60 -0.19
C LEU A 162 -7.97 10.42 -0.79
N GLN A 163 -7.04 10.91 0.04
CA GLN A 163 -5.83 11.57 -0.41
C GLN A 163 -4.95 10.61 -1.24
N CYS A 164 -4.73 9.40 -0.73
CA CYS A 164 -4.00 8.33 -1.44
C CYS A 164 -4.67 7.97 -2.78
N LEU A 165 -6.01 7.97 -2.84
CA LEU A 165 -6.74 7.69 -4.08
C LEU A 165 -6.53 8.80 -5.12
N ALA A 166 -6.51 10.07 -4.70
CA ALA A 166 -6.20 11.19 -5.59
C ALA A 166 -4.77 11.09 -6.15
N GLU A 167 -3.79 10.78 -5.29
CA GLU A 167 -2.41 10.56 -5.71
C GLU A 167 -2.30 9.40 -6.71
N LEU A 168 -2.96 8.27 -6.43
CA LEU A 168 -2.96 7.12 -7.32
C LEU A 168 -3.58 7.43 -8.70
N GLU A 169 -4.68 8.18 -8.75
CA GLU A 169 -5.30 8.61 -10.02
C GLU A 169 -4.37 9.53 -10.82
N SER A 170 -3.59 10.37 -10.14
CA SER A 170 -2.68 11.31 -10.81
C SER A 170 -1.54 10.61 -11.56
N VAL A 171 -1.04 9.48 -11.04
CA VAL A 171 0.11 8.74 -11.59
C VAL A 171 -0.33 7.50 -12.38
N ALA A 172 -1.21 6.69 -11.80
CA ALA A 172 -1.61 5.39 -12.36
C ALA A 172 -3.13 5.30 -12.63
N PRO A 173 -3.72 6.21 -13.44
CA PRO A 173 -5.16 6.23 -13.71
C PRO A 173 -5.65 4.92 -14.36
N LYS A 174 -4.74 4.14 -14.97
CA LYS A 174 -5.03 2.80 -15.51
C LYS A 174 -5.61 1.83 -14.46
N LEU A 175 -5.29 2.00 -13.18
CA LEU A 175 -5.83 1.19 -12.07
C LEU A 175 -7.21 1.65 -11.60
N VAL A 176 -7.47 2.96 -11.64
CA VAL A 176 -8.71 3.57 -11.17
C VAL A 176 -9.80 3.52 -12.23
N ASN A 177 -9.45 3.72 -13.50
CA ASN A 177 -10.37 3.76 -14.65
C ASN A 177 -11.38 2.59 -14.73
N PRO A 178 -11.02 1.33 -14.45
CA PRO A 178 -11.99 0.22 -14.44
C PRO A 178 -13.08 0.34 -13.37
N TYR A 179 -12.80 1.04 -12.27
CA TYR A 179 -13.67 1.22 -11.10
C TYR A 179 -14.19 2.65 -10.95
N MET A 180 -13.95 3.50 -11.95
CA MET A 180 -14.26 4.93 -11.92
C MET A 180 -15.70 5.24 -11.50
N ARG A 181 -16.68 4.46 -11.96
CA ARG A 181 -18.08 4.65 -11.57
C ARG A 181 -18.26 4.59 -10.05
N ASP A 182 -17.69 3.57 -9.41
CA ASP A 182 -17.82 3.36 -7.97
C ASP A 182 -17.15 4.50 -7.19
N PHE A 183 -15.97 4.94 -7.66
CA PHE A 183 -15.24 6.06 -7.07
C PHE A 183 -16.00 7.39 -7.21
N LEU A 184 -16.58 7.66 -8.38
CA LEU A 184 -17.42 8.86 -8.58
C LEU A 184 -18.64 8.84 -7.65
N GLU A 185 -19.37 7.72 -7.60
CA GLU A 185 -20.59 7.60 -6.79
C GLU A 185 -20.31 7.81 -5.30
N MET A 186 -19.26 7.16 -4.76
CA MET A 186 -18.92 7.31 -3.34
C MET A 186 -18.43 8.73 -3.02
N CYS A 187 -17.63 9.36 -3.89
CA CYS A 187 -17.10 10.70 -3.64
C CYS A 187 -18.19 11.76 -3.71
N VAL A 188 -19.07 11.70 -4.73
CA VAL A 188 -20.24 12.62 -4.82
C VAL A 188 -21.13 12.47 -3.60
N THR A 189 -21.40 11.24 -3.16
CA THR A 189 -22.20 11.01 -1.95
C THR A 189 -21.53 11.61 -0.71
N CYS A 190 -20.21 11.46 -0.57
CA CYS A 190 -19.45 12.05 0.52
C CYS A 190 -19.52 13.59 0.51
N VAL A 191 -19.25 14.22 -0.63
CA VAL A 191 -19.26 15.68 -0.79
C VAL A 191 -20.62 16.31 -0.43
N LEU A 192 -21.71 15.66 -0.83
CA LEU A 192 -23.08 16.11 -0.59
C LEU A 192 -23.57 15.85 0.84
N ASN A 193 -22.87 15.00 1.62
CA ASN A 193 -23.23 14.71 3.00
C ASN A 193 -22.77 15.85 3.93
N THR A 194 -23.67 16.77 4.28
CA THR A 194 -23.37 17.93 5.13
C THR A 194 -23.02 17.57 6.58
N GLU A 195 -23.32 16.35 7.02
CA GLU A 195 -23.01 15.87 8.36
C GLU A 195 -21.63 15.20 8.44
N LYS A 196 -21.02 14.87 7.29
CA LYS A 196 -19.67 14.32 7.24
C LYS A 196 -18.66 15.42 7.50
N ASP A 197 -17.59 15.08 8.20
CA ASP A 197 -16.50 16.00 8.50
C ASP A 197 -15.91 16.63 7.21
N GLU A 198 -15.53 17.91 7.34
CA GLU A 198 -15.10 18.74 6.21
C GLU A 198 -13.85 18.20 5.52
N ALA A 199 -12.93 17.57 6.25
CA ALA A 199 -11.71 17.00 5.67
C ALA A 199 -12.04 15.89 4.65
N PHE A 200 -12.96 14.99 4.99
CA PHE A 200 -13.40 13.92 4.08
C PHE A 200 -14.08 14.49 2.83
N ARG A 201 -14.93 15.49 3.01
CA ARG A 201 -15.63 16.16 1.90
C ARG A 201 -14.65 16.88 0.98
N HIS A 202 -13.62 17.49 1.55
CA HIS A 202 -12.55 18.13 0.80
C HIS A 202 -11.74 17.10 0.01
N SER A 203 -11.25 16.05 0.65
CA SER A 203 -10.48 14.99 0.00
C SER A 203 -11.30 14.24 -1.06
N ALA A 204 -12.60 14.01 -0.84
CA ALA A 204 -13.50 13.47 -1.87
C ALA A 204 -13.67 14.43 -3.06
N THR A 205 -13.70 15.74 -2.83
CA THR A 205 -13.74 16.74 -3.90
C THR A 205 -12.46 16.73 -4.72
N GLU A 206 -11.31 16.58 -4.06
CA GLU A 206 -10.01 16.48 -4.73
C GLU A 206 -9.95 15.24 -5.63
N VAL A 207 -10.38 14.06 -5.15
CA VAL A 207 -10.47 12.86 -5.98
C VAL A 207 -11.31 13.10 -7.24
N LEU A 208 -12.48 13.77 -7.11
CA LEU A 208 -13.32 14.09 -8.26
C LEU A 208 -12.61 15.03 -9.25
N ALA A 209 -11.91 16.06 -8.74
CA ALA A 209 -11.14 16.98 -9.55
C ALA A 209 -10.01 16.25 -10.30
N THR A 210 -9.22 15.43 -9.61
CA THR A 210 -8.13 14.66 -10.21
C THR A 210 -8.62 13.70 -11.29
N ILE A 211 -9.74 12.99 -11.07
CA ILE A 211 -10.34 12.14 -12.11
C ILE A 211 -10.76 12.97 -13.34
N CYS A 212 -11.30 14.18 -13.11
CA CYS A 212 -11.67 15.09 -14.20
C CYS A 212 -10.47 15.58 -15.00
N GLU A 213 -9.32 15.76 -14.38
CA GLU A 213 -8.07 16.20 -15.01
C GLU A 213 -7.34 15.06 -15.73
N CYS A 214 -7.15 13.92 -15.05
CA CYS A 214 -6.32 12.81 -15.53
C CYS A 214 -7.09 11.86 -16.47
N SER A 215 -8.39 11.66 -16.24
CA SER A 215 -9.20 10.68 -16.97
C SER A 215 -10.36 11.31 -17.75
N THR A 216 -10.25 12.59 -18.16
CA THR A 216 -11.29 13.35 -18.87
C THR A 216 -11.85 12.61 -20.09
N ALA A 217 -10.99 11.97 -20.88
CA ALA A 217 -11.40 11.26 -22.10
C ALA A 217 -12.27 10.03 -21.77
N VAL A 218 -11.93 9.32 -20.69
CA VAL A 218 -12.68 8.14 -20.23
C VAL A 218 -14.03 8.56 -19.66
N LEU A 219 -14.04 9.60 -18.81
CA LEU A 219 -15.26 10.21 -18.28
C LEU A 219 -16.23 10.59 -19.40
N LYS A 220 -15.77 11.37 -20.39
CA LYS A 220 -16.59 11.82 -21.53
C LYS A 220 -17.14 10.67 -22.37
N LYS A 221 -16.39 9.56 -22.49
CA LYS A 221 -16.77 8.44 -23.37
C LYS A 221 -17.68 7.42 -22.68
N ARG A 222 -17.46 7.16 -21.40
CA ARG A 222 -18.09 6.03 -20.67
C ARG A 222 -19.13 6.48 -19.65
N HIS A 223 -19.08 7.73 -19.23
CA HIS A 223 -19.90 8.24 -18.13
C HIS A 223 -20.65 9.53 -18.44
N SER A 224 -20.62 10.02 -19.69
CA SER A 224 -21.38 11.21 -20.11
C SER A 224 -22.89 11.12 -19.89
N GLN A 225 -23.44 9.90 -19.72
CA GLN A 225 -24.84 9.65 -19.39
C GLN A 225 -25.06 9.23 -17.93
N SER A 226 -23.99 8.94 -17.18
CA SER A 226 -24.04 8.50 -15.77
C SER A 226 -23.91 9.65 -14.78
N ILE A 227 -23.65 10.86 -15.28
CA ILE A 227 -23.56 12.08 -14.49
C ILE A 227 -24.92 12.78 -14.56
N GLU A 228 -25.84 12.41 -13.67
CA GLU A 228 -27.00 13.26 -13.35
C GLU A 228 -26.66 14.29 -12.24
N PHE A 229 -25.42 14.28 -11.72
CA PHE A 229 -25.01 15.03 -10.52
C PHE A 229 -23.85 16.03 -10.72
N ILE A 230 -23.51 16.39 -11.97
CA ILE A 230 -22.71 17.59 -12.31
C ILE A 230 -23.50 18.39 -13.34
#